data_AF-A0A0D6L7K1-F1
#
_entry.id   AF-A0A0D6L7K1-F1
#
_cell.length_a   1.000
_cell.length_b   1.000
_cell.length_c   1.000
_cell.angle_alpha   90.00
_cell.angle_beta   90.00
_cell.angle_gamma   90.00
#
_symmetry.space_group_name_H-M   'P 1'
#
loop_
_entity.id
_entity.type
_entity.pdbx_description
1 polymer ?
#
loop_
_entity_poly.entity_id
_entity_poly.type
_entity_poly.pdbx_seq_one_letter_code
_entity_poly.pdbx_strand_id
1 'polypeptide(L)'
;MMSLGLTDETGAFMLSGTAKEISQIDPQLNILHRCNYEGPCWMKKRIKIPSKYVVAGTNATKYFDVHDLELSKKERHDSYACSLLD
;
A
#
# COMPACT_ATOMS: atom_id res chain seq x y z
N MET A 1 5.17 -10.33 -0.67
CA MET A 1 5.42 -8.87 -0.80
C MET A 1 5.94 -8.60 -2.20
N MET A 2 5.38 -7.64 -2.94
CA MET A 2 5.76 -7.37 -4.34
C MET A 2 6.75 -6.21 -4.47
N SER A 3 6.64 -5.20 -3.62
CA SER A 3 7.44 -3.98 -3.64
C SER A 3 7.36 -3.28 -2.27
N LEU A 4 8.38 -2.49 -1.94
CA LEU A 4 8.46 -1.63 -0.75
C LEU A 4 8.97 -0.26 -1.16
N GLY A 5 8.47 0.79 -0.52
CA GLY A 5 9.09 2.11 -0.60
C GLY A 5 8.69 2.98 0.59
N LEU A 6 9.37 4.11 0.70
CA LEU A 6 9.05 5.17 1.64
C LEU A 6 8.48 6.34 0.84
N THR A 7 7.61 7.11 1.48
CA THR A 7 7.18 8.40 0.93
C THR A 7 8.35 9.38 0.97
N ASP A 8 8.33 10.35 0.06
CA ASP A 8 9.21 11.52 0.18
C ASP A 8 8.72 12.49 1.27
N GLU A 9 9.40 13.64 1.39
CA GLU A 9 9.09 14.69 2.36
C GLU A 9 7.70 15.34 2.17
N THR A 10 7.12 15.21 0.98
CA THR A 10 5.76 15.70 0.67
C THR A 10 4.69 14.65 0.92
N GLY A 11 5.08 13.42 1.25
CA GLY A 11 4.18 12.28 1.37
C GLY A 11 3.93 11.53 0.06
N ALA A 12 4.56 11.93 -1.05
CA ALA A 12 4.36 11.29 -2.34
C ALA A 12 5.14 9.96 -2.43
N PHE A 13 4.57 9.01 -3.17
CA PHE A 13 5.21 7.72 -3.46
C PHE A 13 4.73 7.17 -4.80
N MET A 14 5.57 6.32 -5.40
CA MET A 14 5.20 5.55 -6.58
C MET A 14 5.78 4.14 -6.44
N LEU A 15 4.93 3.13 -6.54
CA LEU A 15 5.32 1.73 -6.42
C LEU A 15 4.84 0.93 -7.61
N SER A 16 5.71 0.04 -8.09
CA SER A 16 5.39 -1.02 -9.03
C SER A 16 5.99 -2.32 -8.53
N GLY A 17 5.32 -3.43 -8.80
CA GLY A 17 5.81 -4.75 -8.44
C GLY A 17 5.13 -5.83 -9.28
N THR A 18 5.70 -7.02 -9.25
CA THR A 18 5.25 -8.17 -10.05
C THR A 18 5.15 -9.40 -9.16
N ALA A 19 4.22 -10.29 -9.49
CA ALA A 19 4.15 -11.62 -8.89
C ALA A 19 3.89 -12.65 -9.98
N LYS A 20 4.38 -13.88 -9.77
CA LYS A 20 4.18 -15.00 -10.68
C LYS A 20 3.07 -15.89 -10.12
N GLU A 21 1.86 -15.71 -10.63
CA GLU A 21 0.67 -16.47 -10.22
C GLU A 21 0.04 -17.15 -11.44
N ILE A 22 -0.72 -18.23 -11.21
CA ILE A 22 -1.49 -18.92 -12.26
C ILE A 22 -2.74 -18.10 -12.63
N SER A 23 -3.38 -17.50 -11.62
CA SER A 23 -4.52 -16.60 -11.79
C SER A 23 -4.09 -15.14 -11.76
N GLN A 24 -5.04 -14.22 -12.00
CA GLN A 24 -4.79 -12.80 -11.76
C GLN A 24 -4.48 -12.54 -10.28
N ILE A 25 -3.50 -11.68 -10.02
CA ILE A 25 -3.15 -11.22 -8.67
C ILE A 25 -4.24 -10.29 -8.12
N ASP A 26 -4.41 -10.25 -6.80
CA ASP A 26 -5.26 -9.28 -6.08
C ASP A 26 -4.37 -8.36 -5.22
N PRO A 27 -3.72 -7.35 -5.82
CA PRO A 27 -2.75 -6.53 -5.11
C PRO A 27 -3.42 -5.58 -4.12
N GLN A 28 -2.70 -5.30 -3.03
CA GLN A 28 -3.14 -4.41 -1.97
C GLN A 28 -1.99 -3.46 -1.60
N LEU A 29 -2.31 -2.18 -1.45
CA LEU A 29 -1.42 -1.20 -0.86
C LEU A 29 -1.61 -1.22 0.65
N ASN A 30 -0.53 -1.47 1.39
CA ASN A 30 -0.49 -1.34 2.84
C ASN A 30 0.36 -0.12 3.20
N ILE A 31 -0.26 0.87 3.83
CA ILE A 31 0.40 2.08 4.32
C ILE A 31 0.64 1.91 5.82
N LEU A 32 1.90 1.88 6.22
CA LEU A 32 2.32 1.82 7.62
C LEU A 32 2.74 3.23 8.07
N HIS A 33 2.10 3.77 9.11
CA HIS A 33 2.34 5.15 9.53
C HIS A 33 2.22 5.35 11.05
N ARG A 34 2.71 6.51 11.51
CA ARG A 34 2.64 7.01 12.89
C ARG A 34 1.96 8.39 12.99
N CYS A 35 1.28 8.83 11.92
CA CYS A 35 0.52 10.09 11.94
C CYS A 35 -0.44 10.11 13.15
N ASN A 36 -0.22 11.06 14.07
CA ASN A 36 -0.98 11.20 15.30
C ASN A 36 -1.09 9.90 16.14
N TYR A 37 -0.03 9.08 16.17
CA TYR A 37 -0.01 7.80 16.86
C TYR A 37 1.39 7.44 17.40
N GLU A 38 1.49 7.19 18.71
CA GLU A 38 2.75 6.92 19.43
C GLU A 38 2.86 5.51 20.01
N GLY A 39 2.06 4.55 19.50
CA GLY A 39 2.11 3.17 20.01
C GLY A 39 3.38 2.39 19.64
N PRO A 40 3.53 1.16 20.17
CA PRO A 40 4.72 0.34 19.96
C PRO A 40 4.87 -0.17 18.52
N CYS A 41 3.76 -0.29 17.78
CA CYS A 41 3.71 -0.76 16.40
C CYS A 41 3.31 0.38 15.44
N TRP A 42 2.96 0.06 14.20
CA TRP A 42 2.49 1.03 13.19
C TRP A 42 0.98 0.94 13.01
N MET A 43 0.32 2.06 12.72
CA MET A 43 -1.02 2.02 12.14
C MET A 43 -0.93 1.53 10.69
N LYS A 44 -1.85 0.66 10.30
CA LYS A 44 -1.91 0.06 8.96
C LYS A 44 -3.23 0.41 8.28
N LYS A 45 -3.15 1.20 7.20
CA LYS A 45 -4.25 1.42 6.26
C LYS A 45 -4.09 0.49 5.06
N ARG A 46 -5.17 -0.20 4.69
CA ARG A 46 -5.18 -1.18 3.59
C ARG A 46 -6.09 -0.68 2.47
N ILE A 47 -5.56 -0.60 1.26
CA ILE A 47 -6.31 -0.18 0.07
C ILE A 47 -6.21 -1.29 -0.98
N LYS A 48 -7.36 -1.76 -1.47
CA LYS A 48 -7.39 -2.71 -2.58
C LYS A 48 -7.09 -1.98 -3.89
N ILE A 49 -6.19 -2.55 -4.69
CA ILE A 49 -5.90 -2.03 -6.02
C ILE A 49 -6.84 -2.74 -7.00
N PRO A 50 -7.71 -2.02 -7.74
CA PRO A 50 -8.65 -2.66 -8.66
C PRO A 50 -7.93 -3.47 -9.73
N SER A 51 -8.44 -4.68 -10.03
CA SER A 51 -7.82 -5.61 -10.99
C SER A 51 -7.62 -5.03 -12.39
N LYS A 52 -8.38 -4.00 -12.78
CA LYS A 52 -8.19 -3.26 -14.05
C LYS A 52 -6.83 -2.56 -14.19
N TYR A 53 -6.11 -2.36 -13.08
CA TYR A 53 -4.74 -1.81 -13.07
C TYR A 53 -3.65 -2.89 -13.07
N VAL A 54 -4.03 -4.17 -12.97
CA VAL A 54 -3.10 -5.29 -13.13
C VAL A 54 -2.90 -5.55 -14.61
N VAL A 55 -1.63 -5.58 -15.03
CA VAL A 55 -1.22 -5.84 -16.42
C VAL A 55 -0.34 -7.08 -16.49
N ALA A 56 -0.36 -7.78 -17.62
CA ALA A 56 0.52 -8.91 -17.86
C ALA A 56 1.94 -8.44 -18.22
N GLY A 57 2.94 -9.26 -17.86
CA GLY A 57 4.36 -8.96 -18.08
C GLY A 57 5.06 -8.45 -16.83
N THR A 58 6.28 -7.95 -16.99
CA THR A 58 7.15 -7.56 -15.88
C THR A 58 7.18 -6.05 -15.61
N ASN A 59 6.56 -5.25 -16.47
CA ASN A 59 6.60 -3.78 -16.39
C ASN A 59 5.18 -3.22 -16.18
N ALA A 60 5.04 -2.33 -15.20
CA ALA A 60 3.80 -1.60 -14.97
C ALA A 60 3.60 -0.55 -16.07
N THR A 61 2.48 -0.64 -16.78
CA THR A 61 2.09 0.32 -17.83
C THR A 61 0.82 1.11 -17.49
N LYS A 62 0.21 0.81 -16.33
CA LYS A 62 -0.95 1.48 -15.77
C LYS A 62 -0.75 1.65 -14.27
N TYR A 63 -1.15 2.80 -13.74
CA TYR A 63 -1.01 3.15 -12.34
C TYR A 63 -2.38 3.47 -11.75
N PHE A 64 -2.63 2.96 -10.54
CA PHE A 64 -3.77 3.35 -9.73
C PHE A 64 -3.35 4.52 -8.84
N ASP A 65 -3.99 5.66 -9.03
CA ASP A 65 -3.81 6.83 -8.17
C ASP A 65 -4.76 6.73 -6.97
N VAL A 66 -4.20 6.73 -5.77
CA VAL A 66 -4.97 6.70 -4.51
C VAL A 66 -5.36 8.10 -4.04
N HIS A 67 -4.90 9.13 -4.74
CA HIS A 67 -4.99 10.55 -4.38
C HIS A 67 -4.45 10.81 -2.97
N ASP A 68 -4.78 11.98 -2.42
CA ASP A 68 -4.40 12.34 -1.07
C ASP A 68 -5.20 11.57 -0.03
N LEU A 69 -4.51 11.04 0.97
CA LEU A 69 -5.10 10.26 2.07
C LEU A 69 -4.78 10.93 3.40
N GLU A 70 -5.82 11.26 4.16
CA GLU A 70 -5.66 11.71 5.54
C GLU A 70 -5.41 10.51 6.46
N LEU A 71 -4.26 10.49 7.14
CA LEU A 71 -3.80 9.37 7.96
C LEU A 71 -3.81 9.66 9.47
N SER A 72 -4.14 10.87 9.90
CA SER A 72 -4.13 11.25 11.33
C SER A 72 -5.28 10.68 12.15
N LYS A 73 -6.32 10.15 11.49
CA LYS A 73 -7.50 9.56 12.15
C LYS A 73 -7.58 8.07 11.85
N LYS A 74 -7.81 7.28 12.90
CA LYS A 74 -8.08 5.85 12.76
C LYS A 74 -9.49 5.61 12.26
N GLU A 75 -9.61 4.84 11.18
CA GLU A 75 -10.88 4.38 10.63
C GLU A 75 -11.23 2.95 11.11
N ARG A 76 -12.50 2.56 10.93
CA ARG A 76 -13.00 1.24 11.36
C ARG A 76 -12.22 0.06 10.76
N HIS A 77 -11.70 0.22 9.55
CA HIS A 77 -10.99 -0.82 8.82
C HIS A 77 -9.47 -0.75 8.97
N ASP A 78 -8.95 0.22 9.72
CA ASP A 78 -7.52 0.32 10.00
C ASP A 78 -7.12 -0.67 11.09
N SER A 79 -5.92 -1.24 10.95
CA SER A 79 -5.35 -2.20 11.89
C SER A 79 -3.98 -1.72 12.39
N TYR A 80 -3.27 -2.59 13.10
CA TYR A 80 -1.87 -2.36 13.47
C TYR A 80 -0.99 -3.44 12.85
N ALA A 81 0.28 -3.12 12.63
CA ALA A 81 1.31 -4.06 12.18
C ALA A 81 2.63 -3.75 12.88
N CYS A 82 3.30 -4.78 13.40
CA CYS A 82 4.54 -4.64 14.16
C CYS A 82 5.76 -5.02 13.31
N SER A 83 5.54 -5.63 12.14
CA SER A 83 6.54 -5.89 11.11
C SER A 83 6.06 -5.40 9.74
N LEU A 84 6.99 -5.20 8.80
CA LEU A 84 6.68 -4.85 7.41
C LEU A 84 6.04 -6.01 6.62
N LEU A 85 6.01 -7.22 7.19
CA LEU A 85 5.48 -8.44 6.57
C LEU A 85 4.09 -8.82 7.11
N ASP A 86 3.62 -8.17 8.18
CA ASP A 86 2.29 -8.36 8.77
C ASP A 86 1.18 -7.70 7.92
#